data_AF-A0A523T2Y0-F1
#
_entry.id   AF-A0A523T2Y0-F1
#
_cell.length_a   1.000
_cell.length_b   1.000
_cell.length_c   1.000
_cell.angle_alpha   90.00
_cell.angle_beta   90.00
_cell.angle_gamma   90.00
#
_symmetry.space_group_name_H-M   'P 1'
#
loop_
_entity.id
_entity.type
_entity.pdbx_description
1 polymer ?
#
loop_
_entity_poly.entity_id
_entity_poly.type
_entity_poly.pdbx_seq_one_letter_code
_entity_poly.pdbx_strand_id
1 'polypeptide(L)' 'MAKKKKKKKKKKKLIKGLWSRSELSLLKKLFPNNPTAEIAAKLGRPNDAVKKKASRMRLRKSKRYLKTLGRA' A
#
# COMPACT_ATOMS: atom_id res chain seq x y z
N MET A 1 -13.65 16.35 14.84
CA MET A 1 -12.29 15.75 14.79
C MET A 1 -12.05 15.09 13.43
N ALA A 2 -10.91 15.41 12.80
CA ALA A 2 -10.31 14.87 11.56
C ALA A 2 -11.21 14.44 10.38
N LYS A 3 -11.34 15.35 9.39
CA LYS A 3 -11.88 15.15 8.04
C LYS A 3 -11.25 13.92 7.35
N LYS A 4 -11.94 12.76 7.31
CA LYS A 4 -11.66 11.68 6.35
C LYS A 4 -12.02 12.16 4.95
N LYS A 5 -11.10 12.85 4.27
CA LYS A 5 -11.22 13.23 2.85
C LYS A 5 -11.30 11.95 2.01
N LYS A 6 -12.52 11.44 1.77
CA LYS A 6 -12.84 10.49 0.70
C LYS A 6 -12.59 11.20 -0.64
N LYS A 7 -11.33 11.29 -1.08
CA LYS A 7 -11.00 11.68 -2.46
C LYS A 7 -11.48 10.54 -3.36
N LYS A 8 -12.68 10.67 -3.91
CA LYS A 8 -13.16 9.92 -5.09
C LYS A 8 -12.11 10.09 -6.20
N LYS A 9 -11.19 9.15 -6.35
CA LYS A 9 -10.19 9.17 -7.43
C LYS A 9 -10.85 8.55 -8.67
N LYS A 10 -11.03 9.38 -9.71
CA LYS A 10 -11.37 8.98 -11.09
C LYS A 10 -10.55 7.72 -11.47
N LYS A 11 -11.18 6.73 -12.11
CA LYS A 11 -10.55 5.48 -12.59
C LYS A 11 -9.44 5.81 -13.60
N LYS A 12 -8.25 6.21 -13.14
CA LYS A 12 -7.05 6.32 -13.97
C LYS A 12 -6.59 4.90 -14.33
N LYS A 13 -6.15 4.68 -15.58
CA LYS A 13 -5.58 3.40 -16.03
C LYS A 13 -4.53 2.94 -15.00
N LEU A 14 -4.79 1.81 -14.35
CA LEU A 14 -3.88 1.23 -13.38
C LEU A 14 -2.62 0.75 -14.10
N ILE A 15 -1.45 1.00 -13.52
CA ILE A 15 -0.18 0.54 -14.10
C ILE A 15 -0.14 -0.99 -14.02
N LYS A 16 -0.16 -1.63 -15.21
CA LYS A 16 0.04 -3.07 -15.39
C LYS A 16 1.42 -3.26 -16.01
N GLY A 17 2.35 -3.92 -15.31
CA GLY A 17 3.71 -4.13 -15.81
C GLY A 17 4.79 -4.19 -14.74
N LEU A 18 6.05 -4.12 -15.18
CA LEU A 18 7.26 -4.20 -14.35
C LEU A 18 7.24 -3.18 -13.21
N TRP A 19 7.78 -3.59 -12.06
CA TRP A 19 7.98 -2.70 -10.91
C TRP A 19 9.30 -1.96 -11.06
N SER A 20 9.25 -0.63 -11.02
CA SER A 20 10.46 0.19 -10.96
C SER A 20 11.12 0.09 -9.58
N ARG A 21 12.44 0.31 -9.51
CA ARG A 21 13.19 0.32 -8.25
C ARG A 21 12.60 1.35 -7.26
N SER A 22 12.19 2.52 -7.76
CA SER A 22 11.56 3.57 -6.96
C SER A 22 10.23 3.13 -6.32
N GLU A 23 9.39 2.40 -7.06
CA GLU A 23 8.14 1.84 -6.51
C GLU A 23 8.41 0.79 -5.43
N LEU A 24 9.44 -0.05 -5.59
CA LEU A 24 9.82 -1.06 -4.60
C LEU A 24 10.33 -0.41 -3.32
N SER A 25 11.17 0.62 -3.42
CA SER A 25 11.66 1.41 -2.28
C SER A 25 10.51 2.09 -1.53
N LEU A 26 9.56 2.68 -2.26
CA LEU A 26 8.35 3.26 -1.67
C LEU A 26 7.49 2.21 -0.99
N LEU A 27 7.28 1.06 -1.63
CA LEU A 27 6.51 -0.05 -1.05
C LEU A 27 7.15 -0.53 0.25
N LYS A 28 8.48 -0.74 0.28
CA LYS A 28 9.21 -1.16 1.49
C LYS A 28 9.09 -0.16 2.63
N LYS A 29 9.17 1.15 2.34
CA LYS A 29 9.08 2.22 3.35
C LYS A 29 7.67 2.37 3.90
N LEU A 30 6.65 2.27 3.06
CA LEU A 30 5.26 2.56 3.43
C LEU A 30 4.51 1.34 3.97
N PHE A 31 4.84 0.13 3.51
CA PHE A 31 4.10 -1.08 3.85
C PHE A 31 3.97 -1.36 5.35
N PRO A 32 4.99 -1.18 6.20
CA PRO A 32 4.89 -1.50 7.62
C PRO A 32 3.84 -0.70 8.38
N ASN A 33 3.64 0.58 8.01
CA ASN A 33 2.85 1.54 8.81
C ASN A 33 1.57 2.02 8.13
N ASN A 34 1.35 1.71 6.86
CA ASN A 34 0.20 2.21 6.10
C ASN A 34 -0.69 1.06 5.59
N PRO A 35 -2.00 1.29 5.41
CA PRO A 35 -2.89 0.33 4.79
C PRO A 35 -2.54 0.13 3.31
N THR A 36 -2.69 -1.11 2.85
CA THR A 36 -2.33 -1.49 1.46
C THR A 36 -3.12 -0.70 0.41
N ALA A 37 -4.35 -0.29 0.72
CA ALA A 37 -5.17 0.54 -0.16
C ALA A 37 -4.59 1.94 -0.40
N GLU A 38 -4.01 2.57 0.62
CA GLU A 38 -3.37 3.88 0.46
C GLU A 38 -2.07 3.78 -0.35
N ILE A 39 -1.29 2.73 -0.10
CA ILE A 39 -0.07 2.45 -0.85
C ILE A 39 -0.40 2.22 -2.32
N ALA A 40 -1.42 1.41 -2.62
CA ALA A 40 -1.94 1.19 -3.95
C ALA A 40 -2.39 2.50 -4.63
N ALA A 41 -3.13 3.35 -3.91
CA ALA A 41 -3.55 4.64 -4.42
C ALA A 41 -2.40 5.64 -4.65
N LYS A 42 -1.26 5.47 -3.96
CA LYS A 42 -0.03 6.26 -4.13
C LYS A 42 0.81 5.75 -5.31
N LEU A 43 0.89 4.43 -5.47
CA LEU A 43 1.62 3.77 -6.57
C LEU A 43 0.83 3.71 -7.88
N GLY A 44 -0.49 3.97 -7.86
CA GLY A 44 -1.33 3.83 -9.06
C GLY A 44 -1.50 2.38 -9.51
N ARG A 45 -1.33 1.42 -8.59
CA ARG A 45 -1.41 -0.03 -8.85
C ARG A 45 -2.60 -0.64 -8.11
N PRO A 46 -3.14 -1.77 -8.61
CA PRO A 46 -4.24 -2.44 -7.91
C PRO A 46 -3.78 -3.01 -6.57
N ASN A 47 -4.68 -3.02 -5.59
CA ASN A 47 -4.42 -3.52 -4.24
C ASN A 47 -3.85 -4.95 -4.26
N ASP A 48 -4.35 -5.80 -5.15
CA ASP A 48 -3.91 -7.19 -5.25
C ASP A 48 -2.49 -7.32 -5.78
N ALA A 49 -2.07 -6.46 -6.72
CA ALA A 49 -0.68 -6.42 -7.17
C ALA A 49 0.25 -5.97 -6.04
N VAL A 50 -0.16 -4.97 -5.24
CA VAL A 50 0.62 -4.52 -4.08
C VAL A 50 0.71 -5.62 -3.02
N LYS A 51 -0.39 -6.32 -2.71
CA LYS A 51 -0.40 -7.47 -1.78
C LYS A 51 0.51 -8.60 -2.28
N LYS A 52 0.36 -9.03 -3.54
CA LYS A 52 1.19 -10.07 -4.15
C LYS A 52 2.67 -9.69 -4.13
N LYS A 53 3.01 -8.44 -4.47
CA LYS A 53 4.40 -7.97 -4.46
C LYS A 53 4.98 -7.88 -3.06
N ALA A 54 4.22 -7.36 -2.09
CA ALA A 54 4.63 -7.31 -0.69
C ALA A 54 4.87 -8.71 -0.11
N SER A 55 3.99 -9.67 -0.42
CA SER A 55 4.17 -11.08 -0.04
C SER A 55 5.44 -11.68 -0.65
N ARG A 56 5.66 -11.50 -1.96
CA ARG A 56 6.90 -11.94 -2.64
C ARG A 56 8.17 -11.34 -2.06
N MET A 57 8.11 -10.09 -1.58
CA MET A 57 9.22 -9.40 -0.93
C MET A 57 9.29 -9.65 0.58
N ARG A 58 8.45 -10.54 1.12
CA ARG A 58 8.34 -10.85 2.56
C ARG A 58 8.17 -9.62 3.45
N LEU A 59 7.53 -8.57 2.93
CA LEU A 59 7.25 -7.37 3.72
C LEU A 59 6.14 -7.67 4.73
N ARG A 60 6.39 -7.31 5.99
CA ARG A 60 5.42 -7.46 7.08
C ARG A 60 4.92 -6.10 7.55
N LYS A 61 3.72 -6.11 8.13
CA LYS A 61 3.21 -4.94 8.86
C LYS A 61 3.98 -4.78 10.17
N SER A 62 4.17 -3.55 10.61
CA SER A 62 4.84 -3.29 11.88
C SER A 62 3.97 -3.74 13.05
N LYS A 63 4.59 -4.16 14.16
CA LYS A 63 3.86 -4.54 15.38
C LYS A 63 2.95 -3.42 15.87
N ARG A 64 3.39 -2.15 15.74
CA ARG A 64 2.58 -0.96 16.05
C ARG A 64 1.32 -0.91 15.20
N TYR A 65 1.45 -1.06 13.88
CA TYR A 65 0.30 -1.08 12.98
C TYR A 65 -0.65 -2.26 13.27
N LEU A 66 -0.11 -3.44 13.56
CA LEU A 66 -0.93 -4.60 13.94
C LEU A 66 -1.69 -4.38 15.26
N LYS A 67 -1.06 -3.73 16.25
CA LYS A 67 -1.74 -3.32 17.50
C LYS A 67 -2.90 -2.37 17.24
N THR A 68 -2.73 -1.38 16.35
CA THR A 68 -3.84 -0.48 15.98
C THR A 68 -5.01 -1.18 15.29
N LEU A 69 -4.80 -2.39 14.77
CA LEU A 69 -5.83 -3.21 14.14
C LEU A 69 -6.35 -4.33 15.05
N GLY A 70 -5.89 -4.42 16.30
CA GLY A 70 -6.27 -5.50 17.23
C GLY A 70 -5.80 -6.89 16.80
N ARG A 71 -4.71 -6.98 16.02
CA ARG A 71 -4.17 -8.24 15.45
C ARG A 71 -2.82 -8.64 16.05
N ALA A 72 -2.47 -8.10 17.21
CA ALA A 72 -1.16 -8.23 17.82
C ALA A 72 -1.24 -8.79 19.23
#